data_AF-A0A7W2BAH5-F1
#
_entry.id   AF-A0A7W2BAH5-F1
#
_cell.length_a   1.000
_cell.length_b   1.000
_cell.length_c   1.000
_cell.angle_alpha   90.00
_cell.angle_beta   90.00
_cell.angle_gamma   90.00
#
_symmetry.space_group_name_H-M   'P 1'
#
loop_
_entity.id
_entity.type
_entity.pdbx_description
1 polymer ?
#
loop_
_entity_poly.entity_id
_entity_poly.type
_entity_poly.pdbx_seq_one_letter_code
_entity_poly.pdbx_strand_id
1 'polypeptide(L)'
;MMYYFDEQEERGGKQIRLILKTKEEVLGQIVLRLDEPDIAEIGMLLLNTPDKTAWASLLLQRAALHALLHEKKFLKIESAHMAPFEGVYQKEGFVKVAPSFFLKGLHPLESLMDLDHAARALGFVWEGPQMALEKVREETDEVALELAQSPYNIAALEAELGDLIFSTFSLGDFLGYEVSQVVLKGARKFASRMDAMRRVADENGAQSFKGQDAKTLLAWWAEARVRASAEASL
;
A
#
# COMPACT_ATOMS: atom_id res chain seq x y z
N MET A 1 7.21 21.75 1.58
CA MET A 1 6.39 21.70 0.36
C MET A 1 4.94 21.66 0.82
N MET A 2 4.14 22.66 0.47
CA MET A 2 2.74 22.79 0.92
C MET A 2 1.84 22.47 -0.27
N TYR A 3 0.85 21.62 -0.07
CA TYR A 3 -0.13 21.26 -1.10
C TYR A 3 -1.33 22.18 -0.93
N TYR A 4 -1.86 22.68 -2.04
CA TYR A 4 -3.03 23.55 -2.01
C TYR A 4 -4.07 23.01 -2.98
N PHE A 5 -5.30 22.95 -2.51
CA PHE A 5 -6.48 22.55 -3.27
C PHE A 5 -7.28 23.82 -3.60
N ASP A 6 -7.73 23.95 -4.85
CA ASP A 6 -8.62 25.04 -5.28
C ASP A 6 -9.82 24.44 -6.04
N GLU A 7 -11.02 24.56 -5.45
CA GLU A 7 -12.30 24.22 -6.10
C GLU A 7 -12.80 25.45 -6.84
N GLN A 8 -13.04 25.31 -8.14
CA GLN A 8 -13.58 26.36 -8.98
C GLN A 8 -14.87 25.84 -9.60
N GLU A 9 -15.99 26.52 -9.33
CA GLU A 9 -17.30 26.19 -9.87
C GLU A 9 -17.54 27.03 -11.13
N GLU A 10 -17.48 26.40 -12.32
CA GLU A 10 -17.70 27.07 -13.61
C GLU A 10 -19.03 26.64 -14.26
N ARG A 11 -19.55 27.47 -15.18
CA ARG A 11 -20.80 27.22 -15.93
C ARG A 11 -20.64 25.98 -16.82
N GLY A 12 -21.09 24.82 -16.35
CA GLY A 12 -21.07 23.54 -17.06
C GLY A 12 -20.74 22.31 -16.21
N GLY A 13 -20.63 22.46 -14.88
CA GLY A 13 -20.33 21.41 -13.90
C GLY A 13 -19.15 21.80 -12.99
N LYS A 14 -19.01 21.17 -11.82
CA LYS A 14 -17.88 21.42 -10.92
C LYS A 14 -16.57 20.86 -11.50
N GLN A 15 -15.51 21.66 -11.53
CA GLN A 15 -14.17 21.22 -11.88
C GLN A 15 -13.29 21.20 -10.63
N ILE A 16 -12.48 20.15 -10.49
CA ILE A 16 -11.42 20.09 -9.47
C ILE A 16 -10.10 20.43 -10.14
N ARG A 17 -9.43 21.48 -9.65
CA ARG A 17 -8.06 21.80 -10.04
C ARG A 17 -7.11 21.44 -8.89
N LEU A 18 -6.31 20.42 -9.10
CA LEU A 18 -5.26 19.99 -8.16
C LEU A 18 -3.95 20.66 -8.57
N ILE A 19 -3.41 21.54 -7.72
CA ILE A 19 -2.19 22.30 -8.00
C ILE A 19 -1.09 21.90 -7.01
N LEU A 20 0.00 21.37 -7.53
CA LEU A 20 1.23 21.12 -6.78
C LEU A 20 2.14 22.34 -6.87
N LYS A 21 2.51 22.95 -5.74
CA LYS A 21 3.40 24.11 -5.71
C LYS A 21 4.34 24.12 -4.50
N THR A 22 5.48 24.80 -4.62
CA THR A 22 6.27 25.24 -3.46
C THR A 22 5.72 26.58 -2.94
N LYS A 23 6.42 27.23 -1.99
CA LYS A 23 6.07 28.61 -1.60
C LYS A 23 6.30 29.61 -2.73
N GLU A 24 7.13 29.26 -3.70
CA GLU A 24 7.72 30.18 -4.68
C GLU A 24 7.33 29.84 -6.13
N GLU A 25 6.93 28.60 -6.43
CA GLU A 25 6.65 28.14 -7.81
C GLU A 25 5.58 27.04 -7.87
N VAL A 26 4.82 27.00 -8.98
CA VAL A 26 3.92 25.87 -9.29
C VAL A 26 4.72 24.77 -9.98
N LEU A 27 4.73 23.58 -9.38
CA LEU A 27 5.44 22.40 -9.85
C LEU A 27 4.60 21.54 -10.81
N GLY A 28 3.26 21.62 -10.71
CA GLY A 28 2.37 20.90 -11.62
C GLY A 28 0.89 21.16 -11.33
N GLN A 29 0.03 20.83 -12.30
CA GLN A 29 -1.43 20.92 -12.12
C GLN A 29 -2.16 19.82 -12.89
N ILE A 30 -3.27 19.36 -12.33
CA ILE A 30 -4.25 18.49 -13.01
C ILE A 30 -5.63 19.10 -12.85
N VAL A 31 -6.35 19.25 -13.96
CA VAL A 31 -7.75 19.67 -13.98
C VAL A 31 -8.63 18.47 -14.32
N LEU A 32 -9.49 18.12 -13.36
CA LEU A 32 -10.46 17.04 -13.46
C LEU A 32 -11.87 17.64 -13.51
N ARG A 33 -12.73 17.10 -14.36
CA ARG A 33 -14.17 17.38 -14.29
C ARG A 33 -14.87 16.15 -13.74
N LEU A 34 -15.55 16.30 -12.61
CA LEU A 34 -16.35 15.26 -11.96
C LEU A 34 -17.77 15.79 -11.79
N ASP A 35 -18.76 14.92 -12.03
CA ASP A 35 -20.15 15.37 -12.15
C ASP A 35 -20.83 15.71 -10.82
N GLU A 36 -20.26 15.47 -9.63
CA GLU A 36 -20.70 15.96 -8.29
C GLU A 36 -19.80 15.39 -7.15
N PRO A 37 -19.84 15.87 -5.88
CA PRO A 37 -18.63 16.21 -5.13
C PRO A 37 -18.29 15.26 -3.98
N ASP A 38 -17.02 14.88 -3.84
CA ASP A 38 -16.38 14.97 -2.51
C ASP A 38 -14.88 15.22 -2.64
N ILE A 39 -14.57 16.50 -2.80
CA ILE A 39 -13.26 17.01 -3.22
C ILE A 39 -12.24 16.97 -2.07
N ALA A 40 -12.73 17.01 -0.82
CA ALA A 40 -11.91 16.93 0.37
C ALA A 40 -11.21 15.55 0.50
N GLU A 41 -11.86 14.48 0.05
CA GLU A 41 -11.34 13.12 0.17
C GLU A 41 -10.18 12.86 -0.80
N ILE A 42 -10.29 13.34 -2.05
CA ILE A 42 -9.17 13.33 -3.02
C ILE A 42 -7.99 14.16 -2.49
N GLY A 43 -8.27 15.33 -1.93
CA GLY A 43 -7.25 16.21 -1.36
C GLY A 43 -6.49 15.57 -0.18
N MET A 44 -7.19 14.88 0.72
CA MET A 44 -6.60 14.18 1.86
C MET A 44 -5.74 12.98 1.44
N LEU A 45 -6.17 12.21 0.43
CA LEU A 45 -5.42 11.08 -0.10
C LEU A 45 -4.08 11.48 -0.73
N LEU A 46 -3.97 12.71 -1.25
CA LEU A 46 -2.74 13.25 -1.85
C LEU A 46 -1.73 13.78 -0.83
N LEU A 47 -2.22 14.25 0.32
CA LEU A 47 -1.38 14.79 1.39
C LEU A 47 -0.57 13.71 2.12
N ASN A 48 -1.02 12.45 2.07
CA ASN A 48 -0.44 11.34 2.83
C ASN A 48 0.57 10.50 2.02
N THR A 49 0.92 10.86 0.79
CA THR A 49 1.85 10.04 -0.03
C THR A 49 3.33 10.36 0.22
N PRO A 50 4.19 9.35 0.47
CA PRO A 50 5.61 9.53 0.80
C PRO A 50 6.50 9.99 -0.36
N ASP A 51 6.31 9.46 -1.59
CA ASP A 51 7.20 9.72 -2.73
C ASP A 51 6.67 10.83 -3.65
N LYS A 52 7.56 11.79 -3.89
CA LYS A 52 7.31 13.09 -4.49
C LYS A 52 7.91 13.23 -5.89
N THR A 53 8.21 12.13 -6.57
CA THR A 53 8.73 12.14 -7.95
C THR A 53 7.77 11.50 -8.97
N ALA A 54 6.75 10.77 -8.50
CA ALA A 54 5.72 10.11 -9.33
C ALA A 54 4.34 10.80 -9.28
N TRP A 55 4.28 12.09 -8.91
CA TRP A 55 3.03 12.80 -8.56
C TRP A 55 1.92 12.74 -9.60
N ALA A 56 2.20 12.81 -10.90
CA ALA A 56 1.14 12.79 -11.90
C ALA A 56 0.47 11.41 -12.02
N SER A 57 1.25 10.33 -11.87
CA SER A 57 0.71 8.96 -11.81
C SER A 57 -0.14 8.79 -10.56
N LEU A 58 0.37 9.26 -9.43
CA LEU A 58 -0.30 9.22 -8.14
C LEU A 58 -1.60 10.05 -8.14
N LEU A 59 -1.57 11.29 -8.65
CA LEU A 59 -2.76 12.15 -8.77
C LEU A 59 -3.83 11.50 -9.64
N LEU A 60 -3.41 10.91 -10.76
CA LEU A 60 -4.31 10.22 -11.66
C LEU A 60 -4.87 8.94 -11.03
N GLN A 61 -4.09 8.23 -10.21
CA GLN A 61 -4.56 7.09 -9.42
C GLN A 61 -5.55 7.52 -8.35
N ARG A 62 -5.27 8.57 -7.57
CA ARG A 62 -6.23 9.10 -6.59
C ARG A 62 -7.53 9.56 -7.25
N ALA A 63 -7.44 10.21 -8.40
CA ALA A 63 -8.61 10.57 -9.21
C ALA A 63 -9.37 9.35 -9.72
N ALA A 64 -8.67 8.30 -10.15
CA ALA A 64 -9.25 7.02 -10.54
C ALA A 64 -9.95 6.33 -9.36
N LEU A 65 -9.35 6.34 -8.17
CA LEU A 65 -9.94 5.75 -6.97
C LEU A 65 -11.22 6.48 -6.57
N HIS A 66 -11.20 7.81 -6.55
CA HIS A 66 -12.39 8.59 -6.28
C HIS A 66 -13.48 8.37 -7.34
N ALA A 67 -13.11 8.31 -8.63
CA ALA A 67 -14.06 7.94 -9.67
C ALA A 67 -14.72 6.57 -9.39
N LEU A 68 -13.99 5.57 -8.90
CA LEU A 68 -14.57 4.29 -8.48
C LEU A 68 -15.51 4.43 -7.28
N LEU A 69 -15.10 5.16 -6.24
CA LEU A 69 -15.91 5.39 -5.04
C LEU A 69 -17.26 6.08 -5.36
N HIS A 70 -17.31 6.86 -6.44
CA HIS A 70 -18.52 7.52 -6.92
C HIS A 70 -19.16 6.85 -8.15
N GLU A 71 -18.90 5.54 -8.35
CA GLU A 71 -19.50 4.71 -9.40
C GLU A 71 -19.30 5.23 -10.84
N LYS A 72 -18.23 6.00 -11.08
CA LYS A 72 -17.92 6.57 -12.39
C LYS A 72 -17.09 5.59 -13.22
N LYS A 73 -17.54 5.36 -14.46
CA LYS A 73 -16.87 4.44 -15.41
C LYS A 73 -15.70 5.10 -16.16
N PHE A 74 -15.70 6.43 -16.24
CA PHE A 74 -14.73 7.20 -16.99
C PHE A 74 -14.34 8.45 -16.21
N LEU A 75 -13.05 8.76 -16.21
CA LEU A 75 -12.51 10.02 -15.73
C LEU A 75 -12.15 10.88 -16.96
N LYS A 76 -12.72 12.09 -17.06
CA LYS A 76 -12.33 13.05 -18.08
C LYS A 76 -11.15 13.88 -17.56
N ILE A 77 -10.02 13.78 -18.25
CA ILE A 77 -8.86 14.63 -18.00
C ILE A 77 -8.93 15.80 -18.97
N GLU A 78 -9.05 17.02 -18.44
CA GLU A 78 -9.09 18.23 -19.27
C GLU A 78 -7.69 18.80 -19.49
N SER A 79 -6.79 18.67 -18.52
CA SER A 79 -5.36 18.89 -18.74
C SER A 79 -4.53 18.31 -17.59
N ALA A 80 -3.31 17.88 -17.90
CA ALA A 80 -2.30 17.47 -16.93
C ALA A 80 -0.95 18.05 -17.36
N HIS A 81 -0.30 18.81 -16.47
CA HIS A 81 0.98 19.48 -16.75
C HIS A 81 1.98 19.22 -15.61
N MET A 82 3.22 18.85 -15.97
CA MET A 82 4.35 18.67 -15.06
C MET A 82 5.52 19.59 -15.44
N ALA A 83 6.17 20.20 -14.45
CA ALA A 83 7.47 20.85 -14.57
C ALA A 83 8.41 20.33 -13.43
N PRO A 84 9.74 20.23 -13.62
CA PRO A 84 10.56 20.62 -14.77
C PRO A 84 10.83 19.46 -15.75
N PHE A 85 10.18 18.31 -15.59
CA PHE A 85 10.34 17.20 -16.53
C PHE A 85 9.62 17.54 -17.85
N GLU A 86 10.37 17.96 -18.87
CA GLU A 86 9.91 18.25 -20.25
C GLU A 86 9.26 17.06 -20.98
N GLY A 87 8.96 15.96 -20.28
CA GLY A 87 8.07 14.90 -20.75
C GLY A 87 6.62 15.28 -20.45
N VAL A 88 6.08 16.22 -21.21
CA VAL A 88 4.70 16.70 -21.08
C VAL A 88 3.72 15.53 -21.27
N TYR A 89 3.10 15.06 -20.20
CA TYR A 89 1.88 14.23 -20.27
C TYR A 89 0.68 15.11 -20.64
N GLN A 90 0.67 15.67 -21.86
CA GLN A 90 -0.51 16.31 -22.42
C GLN A 90 -1.50 15.21 -22.79
N LYS A 91 -2.50 14.99 -21.93
CA LYS A 91 -3.57 14.04 -22.20
C LYS A 91 -4.91 14.69 -21.97
N GLU A 92 -5.59 15.00 -23.07
CA GLU A 92 -7.01 15.28 -23.09
C GLU A 92 -7.75 14.00 -23.47
N GLY A 93 -8.80 13.66 -22.73
CA GLY A 93 -9.66 12.53 -23.07
C GLY A 93 -10.15 11.74 -21.86
N PHE A 94 -10.78 10.61 -22.17
CA PHE A 94 -11.37 9.73 -21.16
C PHE A 94 -10.40 8.61 -20.81
N VAL A 95 -10.20 8.40 -19.51
CA VAL A 95 -9.51 7.21 -18.99
C VAL A 95 -10.56 6.25 -18.46
N LYS A 96 -10.51 5.00 -18.94
CA LYS A 96 -11.28 3.91 -18.35
C LYS A 96 -10.71 3.63 -16.96
N VAL A 97 -11.57 3.72 -15.96
CA VAL A 97 -11.19 3.50 -14.57
C VAL A 97 -11.35 2.01 -14.26
N ALA A 98 -10.26 1.36 -13.87
CA ALA A 98 -10.22 -0.07 -13.54
C ALA A 98 -9.18 -0.34 -12.45
N PRO A 99 -9.36 -1.38 -11.60
CA PRO A 99 -8.40 -1.70 -10.52
C PRO A 99 -6.96 -1.91 -11.01
N SER A 100 -6.77 -2.44 -12.22
CA SER A 100 -5.44 -2.63 -12.83
C SER A 100 -4.66 -1.32 -13.06
N PHE A 101 -5.32 -0.17 -12.95
CA PHE A 101 -4.68 1.15 -13.06
C PHE A 101 -3.72 1.45 -11.89
N PHE A 102 -3.94 0.85 -10.72
CA PHE A 102 -3.14 1.07 -9.51
C PHE A 102 -1.81 0.29 -9.49
N LEU A 103 -1.63 -0.62 -10.44
CA LEU A 103 -0.41 -1.44 -10.57
C LEU A 103 0.74 -0.71 -11.29
N LYS A 104 0.57 0.55 -11.68
CA LYS A 104 1.57 1.32 -12.45
C LYS A 104 2.25 2.39 -11.60
N GLY A 105 3.55 2.27 -11.37
CA GLY A 105 4.40 3.39 -10.93
C GLY A 105 4.28 3.80 -9.45
N LEU A 106 3.73 2.95 -8.57
CA LEU A 106 3.74 3.15 -7.11
C LEU A 106 4.67 2.16 -6.40
N HIS A 107 4.98 2.46 -5.14
CA HIS A 107 5.59 1.51 -4.23
C HIS A 107 4.61 0.32 -4.01
N PRO A 108 5.07 -0.95 -3.99
CA PRO A 108 4.18 -2.12 -3.99
C PRO A 108 3.07 -2.10 -2.93
N LEU A 109 3.36 -1.66 -1.69
CA LEU A 109 2.35 -1.56 -0.63
C LEU A 109 1.25 -0.53 -0.93
N GLU A 110 1.57 0.58 -1.60
CA GLU A 110 0.58 1.58 -1.98
C GLU A 110 -0.32 1.07 -3.11
N SER A 111 0.25 0.30 -4.06
CA SER A 111 -0.54 -0.39 -5.07
C SER A 111 -1.53 -1.38 -4.46
N LEU A 112 -1.15 -2.13 -3.41
CA LEU A 112 -2.07 -3.06 -2.72
C LEU A 112 -3.20 -2.29 -2.03
N MET A 113 -2.89 -1.19 -1.35
CA MET A 113 -3.88 -0.32 -0.70
C MET A 113 -4.90 0.21 -1.70
N ASP A 114 -4.42 0.78 -2.80
CA ASP A 114 -5.28 1.38 -3.80
C ASP A 114 -6.13 0.32 -4.52
N LEU A 115 -5.58 -0.87 -4.76
CA LEU A 115 -6.30 -1.99 -5.35
C LEU A 115 -7.42 -2.50 -4.44
N ASP A 116 -7.14 -2.64 -3.14
CA ASP A 116 -8.13 -3.07 -2.16
C ASP A 116 -9.27 -2.05 -2.01
N HIS A 117 -8.95 -0.76 -1.92
CA HIS A 117 -9.95 0.31 -1.91
C HIS A 117 -10.78 0.33 -3.19
N ALA A 118 -10.15 0.13 -4.35
CA ALA A 118 -10.83 0.04 -5.63
C ALA A 118 -11.78 -1.16 -5.71
N ALA A 119 -11.40 -2.31 -5.15
CA ALA A 119 -12.26 -3.48 -5.07
C ALA A 119 -13.50 -3.21 -4.22
N ARG A 120 -13.32 -2.60 -3.03
CA ARG A 120 -14.44 -2.19 -2.15
C ARG A 120 -15.37 -1.19 -2.81
N ALA A 121 -14.81 -0.20 -3.51
CA ALA A 121 -15.58 0.78 -4.28
C ALA A 121 -16.44 0.13 -5.37
N LEU A 122 -15.99 -0.98 -5.94
CA LEU A 122 -16.75 -1.79 -6.90
C LEU A 122 -17.74 -2.77 -6.25
N GLY A 123 -17.88 -2.74 -4.92
CA GLY A 123 -18.79 -3.60 -4.16
C GLY A 123 -18.20 -4.95 -3.75
N PHE A 124 -16.90 -5.18 -3.96
CA PHE A 124 -16.20 -6.35 -3.41
C PHE A 124 -15.84 -6.05 -1.95
N VAL A 125 -16.76 -6.40 -1.04
CA VAL A 125 -16.65 -6.11 0.39
C VAL A 125 -16.75 -7.41 1.18
N TRP A 126 -15.87 -7.57 2.17
CA TRP A 126 -15.96 -8.67 3.13
C TRP A 126 -17.18 -8.51 4.05
N GLU A 127 -17.95 -9.57 4.26
CA GLU A 127 -19.12 -9.54 5.16
C GLU A 127 -18.73 -9.32 6.64
N GLY A 128 -17.47 -9.64 6.99
CA GLY A 128 -16.92 -9.43 8.31
C GLY A 128 -15.47 -9.90 8.43
N PRO A 129 -14.81 -9.66 9.59
CA PRO A 129 -13.41 -10.03 9.80
C PRO A 129 -13.13 -11.52 9.63
N GLN A 130 -14.12 -12.38 9.92
CA GLN A 130 -14.03 -13.82 9.80
C GLN A 130 -13.85 -14.25 8.34
N MET A 131 -14.62 -13.65 7.42
CA MET A 131 -14.52 -13.94 5.99
C MET A 131 -13.16 -13.52 5.42
N ALA A 132 -12.66 -12.33 5.79
CA ALA A 132 -11.33 -11.89 5.40
C ALA A 132 -10.22 -12.81 5.97
N LEU A 133 -10.37 -13.28 7.20
CA LEU A 133 -9.44 -14.24 7.81
C LEU A 133 -9.51 -15.63 7.17
N GLU A 134 -10.69 -16.07 6.75
CA GLU A 134 -10.87 -17.32 5.99
C GLU A 134 -10.12 -17.27 4.68
N LYS A 135 -10.16 -16.13 3.95
CA LYS A 135 -9.36 -15.96 2.74
C LYS A 135 -7.86 -16.06 3.00
N VAL A 136 -7.34 -15.46 4.09
CA VAL A 136 -5.93 -15.63 4.47
C VAL A 136 -5.56 -17.10 4.71
N ARG A 137 -6.48 -17.90 5.27
CA ARG A 137 -6.24 -19.34 5.48
C ARG A 137 -6.24 -20.10 4.17
N GLU A 138 -7.17 -19.81 3.27
CA GLU A 138 -7.25 -20.38 1.92
C GLU A 138 -5.93 -20.17 1.16
N GLU A 139 -5.42 -18.94 1.10
CA GLU A 139 -4.15 -18.62 0.43
C GLU A 139 -2.94 -19.30 1.11
N THR A 140 -3.01 -19.49 2.43
CA THR A 140 -1.96 -20.22 3.18
C THR A 140 -1.95 -21.70 2.78
N ASP A 141 -3.13 -22.30 2.58
CA ASP A 141 -3.28 -23.68 2.14
C ASP A 141 -2.84 -23.84 0.68
N GLU A 142 -3.10 -22.87 -0.19
CA GLU A 142 -2.64 -22.85 -1.60
C GLU A 142 -1.11 -22.80 -1.69
N VAL A 143 -0.46 -21.93 -0.91
CA VAL A 143 1.02 -21.92 -0.76
C VAL A 143 1.54 -23.29 -0.28
N ALA A 144 0.86 -23.91 0.69
CA ALA A 144 1.26 -25.22 1.20
C ALA A 144 1.12 -26.34 0.15
N LEU A 145 0.12 -26.28 -0.72
CA LEU A 145 -0.06 -27.21 -1.83
C LEU A 145 1.08 -27.09 -2.86
N GLU A 146 1.45 -25.87 -3.25
CA GLU A 146 2.57 -25.64 -4.18
C GLU A 146 3.92 -26.08 -3.58
N LEU A 147 4.12 -25.86 -2.27
CA LEU A 147 5.26 -26.37 -1.50
C LEU A 147 5.27 -27.89 -1.28
N ALA A 148 4.20 -28.61 -1.60
CA ALA A 148 4.15 -30.07 -1.51
C ALA A 148 4.50 -30.77 -2.84
N GLN A 149 4.55 -30.02 -3.94
CA GLN A 149 4.89 -30.57 -5.26
C GLN A 149 6.38 -30.96 -5.37
N SER A 150 6.72 -31.89 -6.26
CA SER A 150 8.13 -32.24 -6.49
C SER A 150 8.39 -32.52 -7.98
N PRO A 151 9.18 -31.68 -8.67
CA PRO A 151 9.74 -30.40 -8.21
C PRO A 151 8.63 -29.35 -7.96
N TYR A 152 8.90 -28.37 -7.10
CA TYR A 152 7.98 -27.24 -6.89
C TYR A 152 7.83 -26.44 -8.18
N ASN A 153 6.61 -26.03 -8.50
CA ASN A 153 6.35 -25.07 -9.56
C ASN A 153 6.63 -23.65 -9.06
N ILE A 154 7.80 -23.10 -9.41
CA ILE A 154 8.25 -21.79 -8.93
C ILE A 154 7.26 -20.68 -9.28
N ALA A 155 6.69 -20.69 -10.49
CA ALA A 155 5.78 -19.64 -10.94
C ALA A 155 4.42 -19.70 -10.25
N ALA A 156 3.91 -20.90 -9.98
CA ALA A 156 2.67 -21.07 -9.22
C ALA A 156 2.90 -20.64 -7.76
N LEU A 157 3.98 -21.09 -7.13
CA LEU A 157 4.32 -20.67 -5.76
C LEU A 157 4.48 -19.15 -5.65
N GLU A 158 5.07 -18.48 -6.65
CA GLU A 158 5.17 -17.02 -6.67
C GLU A 158 3.79 -16.34 -6.73
N ALA A 159 2.84 -16.89 -7.50
CA ALA A 159 1.47 -16.39 -7.57
C ALA A 159 0.76 -16.52 -6.21
N GLU A 160 0.76 -17.72 -5.61
CA GLU A 160 0.09 -17.97 -4.32
C GLU A 160 0.72 -17.14 -3.18
N LEU A 161 2.04 -16.91 -3.22
CA LEU A 161 2.70 -15.99 -2.28
C LEU A 161 2.21 -14.55 -2.45
N GLY A 162 1.97 -14.12 -3.67
CA GLY A 162 1.38 -12.81 -3.98
C GLY A 162 -0.01 -12.66 -3.39
N ASP A 163 -0.86 -13.67 -3.57
CA ASP A 163 -2.24 -13.67 -3.11
C ASP A 163 -2.34 -13.78 -1.57
N LEU A 164 -1.45 -14.56 -0.93
CA LEU A 164 -1.31 -14.56 0.54
C LEU A 164 -0.92 -13.19 1.11
N ILE A 165 0.01 -12.48 0.45
CA ILE A 165 0.43 -11.13 0.86
C ILE A 165 -0.75 -10.15 0.69
N PHE A 166 -1.46 -10.20 -0.44
CA PHE A 166 -2.61 -9.33 -0.69
C PHE A 166 -3.75 -9.60 0.29
N SER A 167 -4.09 -10.86 0.55
CA SER A 167 -5.14 -11.24 1.51
C SER A 167 -4.79 -10.81 2.94
N THR A 168 -3.53 -10.96 3.35
CA THR A 168 -3.05 -10.48 4.66
C THR A 168 -3.12 -8.95 4.76
N PHE A 169 -2.76 -8.25 3.68
CA PHE A 169 -2.89 -6.80 3.59
C PHE A 169 -4.36 -6.37 3.70
N SER A 170 -5.24 -6.99 2.90
CA SER A 170 -6.68 -6.70 2.85
C SER A 170 -7.35 -6.90 4.20
N LEU A 171 -7.00 -7.96 4.94
CA LEU A 171 -7.47 -8.17 6.31
C LEU A 171 -7.08 -7.01 7.24
N GLY A 172 -5.81 -6.58 7.19
CA GLY A 172 -5.32 -5.47 8.01
C GLY A 172 -6.05 -4.16 7.72
N ASP A 173 -6.23 -3.87 6.44
CA ASP A 173 -6.93 -2.67 5.98
C ASP A 173 -8.43 -2.74 6.34
N PHE A 174 -9.07 -3.90 6.18
CA PHE A 174 -10.49 -4.10 6.52
C PHE A 174 -10.75 -3.87 8.02
N LEU A 175 -9.79 -4.21 8.87
CA LEU A 175 -9.83 -3.94 10.31
C LEU A 175 -9.54 -2.47 10.67
N GLY A 176 -9.30 -1.61 9.68
CA GLY A 176 -9.03 -0.18 9.87
C GLY A 176 -7.60 0.14 10.30
N TYR A 177 -6.66 -0.79 10.13
CA TYR A 177 -5.25 -0.52 10.44
C TYR A 177 -4.55 0.16 9.27
N GLU A 178 -3.69 1.13 9.58
CA GLU A 178 -2.68 1.61 8.63
C GLU A 178 -1.60 0.52 8.49
N VAL A 179 -1.69 -0.29 7.43
CA VAL A 179 -0.91 -1.52 7.28
C VAL A 179 0.59 -1.25 7.24
N SER A 180 1.05 -0.11 6.69
CA SER A 180 2.49 0.20 6.68
C SER A 180 3.04 0.41 8.11
N GLN A 181 2.29 1.07 8.99
CA GLN A 181 2.60 1.16 10.42
C GLN A 181 2.56 -0.21 11.10
N VAL A 182 1.62 -1.08 10.75
CA VAL A 182 1.56 -2.45 11.31
C VAL A 182 2.82 -3.23 10.97
N VAL A 183 3.24 -3.20 9.70
CA VAL A 183 4.48 -3.84 9.22
C VAL A 183 5.69 -3.25 9.94
N LEU A 184 5.79 -1.92 10.05
CA LEU A 184 6.90 -1.25 10.75
C LEU A 184 6.97 -1.63 12.24
N LYS A 185 5.83 -1.70 12.94
CA LYS A 185 5.76 -2.17 14.33
C LYS A 185 6.22 -3.62 14.45
N GLY A 186 5.81 -4.48 13.53
CA GLY A 186 6.27 -5.87 13.43
C GLY A 186 7.78 -5.97 13.24
N ALA A 187 8.33 -5.19 12.30
CA ALA A 187 9.76 -5.15 12.01
C ALA A 187 10.59 -4.66 13.20
N ARG A 188 10.15 -3.60 13.90
CA ARG A 188 10.81 -3.12 15.13
C ARG A 188 10.81 -4.19 16.23
N LYS A 189 9.69 -4.89 16.40
CA LYS A 189 9.57 -5.99 17.35
C LYS A 189 10.51 -7.16 16.99
N PHE A 190 10.63 -7.47 15.70
CA PHE A 190 11.58 -8.48 15.21
C PHE A 190 13.03 -8.06 15.46
N ALA A 191 13.40 -6.81 15.15
CA ALA A 191 14.73 -6.27 15.39
C ALA A 191 15.12 -6.32 16.88
N SER A 192 14.23 -5.88 17.77
CA SER A 192 14.44 -5.96 19.22
C SER A 192 14.68 -7.40 19.70
N ARG A 193 13.92 -8.37 19.17
CA ARG A 193 14.13 -9.80 19.46
C ARG A 193 15.46 -10.31 18.93
N MET A 194 15.88 -9.87 17.74
CA MET A 194 17.18 -10.23 17.18
C MET A 194 18.33 -9.70 18.04
N ASP A 195 18.23 -8.47 18.54
CA ASP A 195 19.23 -7.90 19.45
C ASP A 195 19.27 -8.65 20.79
N ALA A 196 18.12 -9.01 21.35
CA ALA A 196 18.06 -9.86 22.54
C ALA A 196 18.65 -11.26 22.28
N MET A 197 18.38 -11.84 21.11
CA MET A 197 18.92 -13.14 20.71
C MET A 197 20.44 -13.10 20.56
N ARG A 198 21.01 -11.99 20.08
CA ARG A 198 22.46 -11.79 20.06
C ARG A 198 23.06 -11.77 21.46
N ARG A 199 22.43 -11.09 22.42
CA ARG A 199 22.86 -11.11 23.84
C ARG A 199 22.82 -12.52 24.42
N VAL A 200 21.75 -13.27 24.15
CA VAL A 200 21.64 -14.68 24.57
C VAL A 200 22.77 -15.53 23.95
N ALA A 201 23.07 -15.35 22.67
CA ALA A 201 24.17 -16.06 22.01
C ALA A 201 25.53 -15.73 22.64
N ASP A 202 25.79 -14.44 22.90
CA ASP A 202 27.02 -13.98 23.54
C ASP A 202 27.20 -14.58 24.95
N GLU A 203 26.12 -14.63 25.74
CA GLU A 203 26.09 -15.28 27.07
C GLU A 203 26.34 -16.80 26.99
N ASN A 204 25.99 -17.43 25.87
CA ASN A 204 26.26 -18.84 25.58
C ASN A 204 27.61 -19.05 24.86
N GLY A 205 28.47 -18.03 24.83
CA GLY A 205 29.83 -18.12 24.27
C GLY A 205 29.89 -18.11 22.73
N ALA A 206 28.81 -17.72 22.05
CA ALA A 206 28.72 -17.67 20.60
C ALA A 206 28.71 -16.23 20.08
N GLN A 207 29.73 -15.84 19.31
CA GLN A 207 29.84 -14.51 18.70
C GLN A 207 28.88 -14.27 17.52
N SER A 208 28.27 -15.34 16.98
CA SER A 208 27.29 -15.24 15.90
C SER A 208 26.40 -16.48 15.83
N PHE A 209 25.32 -16.38 15.06
CA PHE A 209 24.42 -17.50 14.76
C PHE A 209 24.98 -18.49 13.73
N LYS A 210 26.05 -18.12 13.02
CA LYS A 210 26.63 -18.98 11.99
C LYS A 210 27.24 -20.22 12.63
N GLY A 211 26.99 -21.38 12.03
CA GLY A 211 27.50 -22.67 12.51
C GLY A 211 26.71 -23.28 13.67
N GLN A 212 25.68 -22.59 14.17
CA GLN A 212 24.76 -23.13 15.17
C GLN A 212 23.71 -24.01 14.49
N ASP A 213 23.32 -25.09 15.17
CA ASP A 213 22.22 -25.93 14.69
C ASP A 213 20.85 -25.25 14.89
N ALA A 214 19.85 -25.68 14.13
CA ALA A 214 18.51 -25.10 14.17
C ALA A 214 17.85 -25.18 15.54
N LYS A 215 18.10 -26.25 16.32
CA LYS A 215 17.51 -26.42 17.66
C LYS A 215 18.07 -25.38 18.63
N THR A 216 19.37 -25.13 18.57
CA THR A 216 20.05 -24.09 19.35
C THR A 216 19.51 -22.69 19.00
N LEU A 217 19.41 -22.37 17.71
CA LEU A 217 18.87 -21.08 17.25
C LEU A 217 17.40 -20.88 17.69
N LEU A 218 16.57 -21.92 17.62
CA LEU A 218 15.18 -21.85 18.08
C LEU A 218 15.07 -21.66 19.59
N ALA A 219 15.96 -22.29 20.38
CA ALA A 219 16.01 -22.11 21.83
C ALA A 219 16.38 -20.66 22.20
N TRP A 220 17.43 -20.11 21.59
CA TRP A 220 17.82 -18.71 21.81
C TRP A 220 16.74 -17.73 21.35
N TRP A 221 16.05 -18.01 20.25
CA TRP A 221 14.92 -17.21 19.79
C TRP A 221 13.76 -17.21 20.80
N ALA A 222 13.41 -18.37 21.36
CA ALA A 222 12.36 -18.49 22.36
C ALA A 222 12.68 -17.65 23.61
N GLU A 223 13.93 -17.70 24.08
CA GLU A 223 14.40 -16.91 25.22
C GLU A 223 14.40 -15.41 24.91
N ALA A 224 14.92 -15.02 23.74
CA ALA A 224 14.98 -13.64 23.28
C ALA A 224 13.59 -12.99 23.21
N ARG A 225 12.56 -13.76 22.82
CA ARG A 225 11.17 -13.30 22.82
C ARG A 225 10.68 -12.91 24.21
N VAL A 226 11.06 -13.65 25.25
CA VAL A 226 10.69 -13.36 26.64
C VAL A 226 11.42 -12.10 27.12
N ARG A 227 12.74 -12.02 26.89
CA ARG A 227 13.57 -10.87 27.31
C ARG A 227 13.12 -9.56 26.67
N ALA A 228 12.93 -9.54 25.35
CA ALA A 228 12.48 -8.36 24.62
C ALA A 228 11.07 -7.88 25.04
N SER A 229 10.18 -8.81 25.44
CA SER A 229 8.87 -8.44 25.96
C SER A 229 8.91 -7.84 27.37
N ALA A 230 9.82 -8.31 28.22
CA ALA A 230 10.04 -7.71 29.55
C ALA A 230 10.62 -6.29 29.44
N GLU A 231 11.60 -6.08 28.55
CA GLU A 231 12.22 -4.77 28.31
C GLU A 231 11.22 -3.73 27.78
N ALA A 232 10.26 -4.14 26.96
CA ALA A 232 9.22 -3.25 26.41
C ALA A 232 8.11 -2.87 27.41
N SER A 233 8.07 -3.50 28.58
CA SER A 233 7.05 -3.27 29.62
C SER A 233 7.56 -2.38 30.77
N LEU A 234 8.80 -1.91 30.69
CA LEU A 234 9.47 -0.99 31.61
C LEU A 234 9.46 0.44 31.06
#